data_AF-A0A2G9THF2-F1
#
_entry.id   AF-A0A2G9THF2-F1
#
_cell.length_a   1.000
_cell.length_b   1.000
_cell.length_c   1.000
_cell.angle_alpha   90.00
_cell.angle_beta   90.00
_cell.angle_gamma   90.00
#
_symmetry.space_group_name_H-M   'P 1'
#
loop_
_entity.id
_entity.type
_entity.pdbx_description
1 polymer ?
#
loop_
_entity_poly.entity_id
_entity_poly.type
_entity_poly.pdbx_seq_one_letter_code
_entity_poly.pdbx_strand_id
1 'polypeptide(L)'
;LLISEDRNLAAIALQELSDRTPLIAYPLIRQILVRLKKLCYKKDRPDCMNQQLLKNMRVYEVVLEFLSIPYDKKNDFEMPRLITLSHEFLRSFCKGNKENQSRLHKFISIEKDAKEGMLRVETVEEAATLVAIFRNNRELASNVSEDLIAHIVNLIEHKIYFVIIDNCRPGQEAEFIQGSRNAVFLELLQSLVCIHDKEIETSQDKVATEICSASDEVRALYVDNASFEQLEQMMQQAPPYLDSSHPLKYHIELVRLLALCTRGKNGSTELKCASEIPMDHIVRVVTSPSCLIE
;
A
#
# COMPACT_ATOMS: atom_id res chain seq x y z
N LEU A 1 -22.01 45.23 -0.83
CA LEU A 1 -20.94 45.00 0.16
C LEU A 1 -19.51 45.12 -0.43
N LEU A 2 -19.35 45.69 -1.64
CA LEU A 2 -18.03 45.92 -2.26
C LEU A 2 -17.83 47.40 -2.60
N ILE A 3 -18.04 48.29 -1.64
CA ILE A 3 -17.63 49.70 -1.73
C ILE A 3 -17.25 50.17 -0.32
N SER A 4 -16.05 49.80 0.13
CA SER A 4 -15.38 50.46 1.25
C SER A 4 -13.88 50.49 0.95
N GLU A 5 -13.28 51.68 1.04
CA GLU A 5 -11.91 52.03 0.60
C GLU A 5 -10.78 51.43 1.45
N ASP A 6 -11.04 50.45 2.29
CA ASP A 6 -10.05 49.90 3.19
C ASP A 6 -9.48 48.60 2.60
N ARG A 7 -8.38 48.73 1.83
CA ARG A 7 -7.68 47.59 1.20
C ARG A 7 -7.32 46.50 2.20
N ASN A 8 -7.10 46.84 3.48
CA ASN A 8 -6.81 45.88 4.53
C ASN A 8 -8.03 45.03 4.89
N LEU A 9 -9.24 45.60 4.97
CA LEU A 9 -10.46 44.82 5.24
C LEU A 9 -10.82 43.90 4.07
N ALA A 10 -10.59 44.34 2.83
CA ALA A 10 -10.77 43.50 1.66
C ALA A 10 -9.75 42.35 1.60
N ALA A 11 -8.49 42.62 1.95
CA ALA A 11 -7.45 41.58 2.04
C ALA A 11 -7.74 40.58 3.16
N ILE A 12 -8.16 41.04 4.34
CA ILE A 12 -8.59 40.17 5.45
C ILE A 12 -9.82 39.36 5.07
N ALA A 13 -10.82 39.96 4.41
CA ALA A 13 -12.01 39.22 3.97
C ALA A 13 -11.69 38.19 2.87
N LEU A 14 -10.78 38.50 1.94
CA LEU A 14 -10.30 37.55 0.93
C LEU A 14 -9.44 36.43 1.55
N GLN A 15 -8.64 36.76 2.57
CA GLN A 15 -7.87 35.78 3.34
C GLN A 15 -8.80 34.89 4.16
N GLU A 16 -9.80 35.45 4.86
CA GLU A 16 -10.86 34.68 5.52
C GLU A 16 -11.68 33.83 4.54
N LEU A 17 -11.97 34.34 3.33
CA LEU A 17 -12.65 33.55 2.30
C LEU A 17 -11.75 32.42 1.79
N SER A 18 -10.47 32.71 1.56
CA SER A 18 -9.44 31.72 1.19
C SER A 18 -9.23 30.68 2.30
N ASP A 19 -9.32 31.07 3.56
CA ASP A 19 -9.21 30.19 4.73
C ASP A 19 -10.50 29.37 4.94
N ARG A 20 -11.67 29.91 4.55
CA ARG A 20 -12.97 29.22 4.59
C ARG A 20 -13.28 28.38 3.35
N THR A 21 -12.62 28.62 2.22
CA THR A 21 -12.81 27.86 0.98
C THR A 21 -12.43 26.38 1.14
N PRO A 22 -11.31 26.02 1.81
CA PRO A 22 -10.99 24.63 2.20
C PRO A 22 -12.07 23.98 3.08
N LEU A 23 -12.63 24.74 4.05
CA LEU A 23 -13.65 24.24 5.00
C LEU A 23 -14.97 23.83 4.31
N ILE A 24 -15.32 24.44 3.17
CA ILE A 24 -16.50 24.07 2.38
C ILE A 24 -16.15 23.04 1.30
N ALA A 25 -14.92 23.08 0.76
CA ALA A 25 -14.48 22.18 -0.29
C ALA A 25 -14.25 20.74 0.19
N TYR A 26 -13.65 20.51 1.37
CA TYR A 26 -13.35 19.17 1.85
C TYR A 26 -14.59 18.29 2.06
N PRO A 27 -15.68 18.76 2.70
CA PRO A 27 -16.91 17.96 2.79
C PRO A 27 -17.50 17.59 1.42
N LEU A 28 -17.41 18.49 0.43
CA LEU A 28 -17.90 18.24 -0.92
C LEU A 28 -17.02 17.20 -1.64
N ILE A 29 -15.69 17.37 -1.61
CA ILE A 29 -14.72 16.42 -2.18
C ILE A 29 -14.90 15.04 -1.55
N ARG A 30 -15.03 14.97 -0.23
CA ARG A 30 -15.34 13.73 0.51
C ARG A 30 -16.59 13.05 -0.05
N GLN A 31 -17.68 13.79 -0.22
CA GLN A 31 -18.92 13.22 -0.77
C GLN A 31 -18.75 12.75 -2.22
N ILE A 32 -18.00 13.47 -3.03
CA ILE A 32 -17.71 13.09 -4.42
C ILE A 32 -16.92 11.78 -4.44
N LEU A 33 -15.81 11.67 -3.70
CA LEU A 33 -14.97 10.47 -3.64
C LEU A 33 -15.76 9.25 -3.17
N VAL A 34 -16.59 9.39 -2.13
CA VAL A 34 -17.46 8.31 -1.64
C VAL A 34 -18.46 7.87 -2.71
N ARG A 35 -19.07 8.80 -3.45
CA ARG A 35 -19.99 8.48 -4.54
C ARG A 35 -19.26 7.79 -5.69
N LEU A 36 -18.09 8.27 -6.09
CA LEU A 36 -17.26 7.66 -7.13
C LEU A 36 -16.87 6.22 -6.78
N LYS A 37 -16.40 5.99 -5.54
CA LYS A 37 -16.11 4.64 -5.03
C LYS A 37 -17.34 3.74 -5.11
N LYS A 38 -18.51 4.23 -4.69
CA LYS A 38 -19.77 3.44 -4.73
C LYS A 38 -20.22 3.09 -6.14
N LEU A 39 -20.00 3.98 -7.11
CA LEU A 39 -20.36 3.72 -8.52
C LEU A 39 -19.60 2.52 -9.10
N CYS A 40 -18.42 2.19 -8.59
CA CYS A 40 -17.65 1.02 -9.01
C CYS A 40 -18.30 -0.33 -8.59
N TYR A 41 -19.41 -0.31 -7.85
CA TYR A 41 -20.07 -1.52 -7.36
C TYR A 41 -21.57 -1.55 -7.68
N LYS A 42 -22.08 -2.77 -7.87
CA LYS A 42 -23.51 -3.08 -7.97
C LYS A 42 -23.79 -4.34 -7.16
N LYS A 43 -24.63 -4.23 -6.13
CA LYS A 43 -24.91 -5.34 -5.18
C LYS A 43 -23.62 -5.96 -4.61
N ASP A 44 -22.71 -5.10 -4.14
CA ASP A 44 -21.41 -5.45 -3.54
C ASP A 44 -20.41 -6.21 -4.45
N ARG A 45 -20.72 -6.30 -5.75
CA ARG A 45 -19.81 -6.85 -6.77
C ARG A 45 -19.28 -5.72 -7.66
N PRO A 46 -18.04 -5.83 -8.18
CA PRO A 46 -17.52 -4.86 -9.14
C PRO A 46 -18.47 -4.68 -10.34
N ASP A 47 -18.76 -3.43 -10.69
CA ASP A 47 -19.59 -3.07 -11.83
C ASP A 47 -18.69 -2.60 -12.99
N CYS A 48 -18.35 -3.55 -13.87
CA CYS A 48 -17.47 -3.28 -15.01
C CYS A 48 -18.02 -2.18 -15.94
N MET A 49 -19.34 -2.03 -16.04
CA MET A 49 -19.95 -1.01 -16.91
C MET A 49 -19.73 0.38 -16.33
N ASN A 50 -19.98 0.58 -15.04
CA ASN A 50 -19.72 1.88 -14.40
C ASN A 50 -18.22 2.19 -14.32
N GLN A 51 -17.38 1.19 -14.03
CA GLN A 51 -15.92 1.34 -14.09
C GLN A 51 -15.44 1.78 -15.48
N GLN A 52 -16.04 1.24 -16.55
CA GLN A 52 -15.76 1.67 -17.93
C GLN A 52 -16.20 3.11 -18.19
N LEU A 53 -17.39 3.51 -17.71
CA LEU A 53 -17.87 4.88 -17.85
C LEU A 53 -16.93 5.87 -17.14
N LEU A 54 -16.51 5.56 -15.92
CA LEU A 54 -15.56 6.36 -15.15
C LEU A 54 -14.19 6.48 -15.86
N LYS A 55 -13.74 5.40 -16.52
CA LYS A 55 -12.53 5.43 -17.34
C LYS A 55 -12.70 6.37 -18.53
N ASN A 56 -13.80 6.25 -19.27
CA ASN A 56 -14.08 7.09 -20.44
C ASN A 56 -14.17 8.58 -20.07
N MET A 57 -14.67 8.87 -18.87
CA MET A 57 -14.73 10.23 -18.31
C MET A 57 -13.40 10.69 -17.70
N ARG A 58 -12.34 9.87 -17.71
CA ARG A 58 -10.99 10.17 -17.18
C ARG A 58 -10.99 10.61 -15.72
N VAL A 59 -11.96 10.17 -14.91
CA VAL A 59 -12.10 10.60 -13.51
C VAL A 59 -10.88 10.19 -12.68
N TYR A 60 -10.26 9.05 -12.99
CA TYR A 60 -9.05 8.59 -12.30
C TYR A 60 -7.86 9.55 -12.49
N GLU A 61 -7.77 10.28 -13.60
CA GLU A 61 -6.68 11.25 -13.82
C GLU A 61 -6.84 12.46 -12.90
N VAL A 62 -8.07 12.97 -12.77
CA VAL A 62 -8.38 14.05 -11.82
C VAL A 62 -8.09 13.63 -10.38
N VAL A 63 -8.39 12.38 -10.02
CA VAL A 63 -8.08 11.86 -8.67
C VAL A 63 -6.57 11.72 -8.45
N LEU A 64 -5.82 11.27 -9.47
CA LEU A 64 -4.37 11.20 -9.40
C LEU A 64 -3.74 12.60 -9.27
N GLU A 65 -4.23 13.59 -10.02
CA GLU A 65 -3.81 14.99 -9.89
C GLU A 65 -4.13 15.52 -8.48
N PHE A 66 -5.31 15.21 -7.93
CA PHE A 66 -5.67 15.58 -6.56
C PHE A 66 -4.70 15.01 -5.52
N LEU A 67 -4.22 13.77 -5.68
CA LEU A 67 -3.22 13.17 -4.80
C LEU A 67 -1.88 13.91 -4.80
N SER A 68 -1.58 14.69 -5.85
CA SER A 68 -0.35 15.48 -5.96
C SER A 68 -0.45 16.85 -5.30
N ILE A 69 -1.63 17.25 -4.83
CA ILE A 69 -1.82 18.57 -4.23
C ILE A 69 -1.09 18.62 -2.87
N PRO A 70 -0.12 19.54 -2.69
CA PRO A 70 0.57 19.69 -1.42
C PRO A 70 -0.40 20.21 -0.35
N TYR A 71 -0.25 19.70 0.87
CA TYR A 71 -1.04 20.11 2.03
C TYR A 71 -0.17 20.17 3.29
N ASP A 72 -0.65 20.89 4.31
CA ASP A 72 0.05 21.00 5.57
C ASP A 72 -0.14 19.72 6.40
N LYS A 73 0.84 18.82 6.34
CA LYS A 73 0.81 17.54 7.08
C LYS A 73 0.69 17.70 8.61
N LYS A 74 0.97 18.89 9.18
CA LYS A 74 0.91 19.14 10.62
C LYS A 74 -0.43 19.72 11.05
N ASN A 75 -1.02 20.58 10.21
CA ASN A 75 -2.21 21.34 10.58
C ASN A 75 -3.49 20.90 9.85
N ASP A 76 -3.37 20.14 8.77
CA ASP A 76 -4.50 19.66 7.98
C ASP A 76 -4.82 18.19 8.29
N PHE A 77 -5.88 18.00 9.08
CA PHE A 77 -6.36 16.69 9.51
C PHE A 77 -7.39 16.07 8.54
N GLU A 78 -7.84 16.82 7.53
CA GLU A 78 -8.88 16.38 6.61
C GLU A 78 -8.30 15.85 5.30
N MET A 79 -7.23 16.47 4.77
CA MET A 79 -6.53 16.00 3.56
C MET A 79 -6.04 14.54 3.66
N PRO A 80 -5.42 14.08 4.76
CA PRO A 80 -5.11 12.66 4.99
C PRO A 80 -6.28 11.72 4.66
N ARG A 81 -7.47 12.05 5.18
CA ARG A 81 -8.69 11.24 4.98
C ARG A 81 -9.18 11.29 3.54
N LEU A 82 -9.01 12.41 2.84
CA LEU A 82 -9.37 12.55 1.43
C LEU A 82 -8.39 11.77 0.53
N ILE A 83 -7.12 11.71 0.89
CA ILE A 83 -6.10 10.90 0.22
C ILE A 83 -6.44 9.42 0.37
N THR A 84 -6.75 8.96 1.59
CA THR A 84 -7.22 7.58 1.83
C THR A 84 -8.43 7.25 0.96
N LEU A 85 -9.46 8.11 0.94
CA LEU A 85 -10.65 7.92 0.09
C LEU A 85 -10.33 7.90 -1.42
N SER A 86 -9.37 8.70 -1.85
CA SER A 86 -8.89 8.72 -3.24
C SER A 86 -8.25 7.39 -3.63
N HIS A 87 -7.38 6.85 -2.79
CA HIS A 87 -6.80 5.53 -3.02
C HIS A 87 -7.84 4.40 -2.94
N GLU A 88 -8.80 4.46 -2.02
CA GLU A 88 -9.93 3.52 -1.99
C GLU A 88 -10.76 3.53 -3.28
N PHE A 89 -10.97 4.72 -3.85
CA PHE A 89 -11.61 4.86 -5.15
C PHE A 89 -10.76 4.21 -6.24
N LEU A 90 -9.45 4.51 -6.34
CA LEU A 90 -8.55 3.93 -7.35
C LEU A 90 -8.53 2.40 -7.27
N ARG A 91 -8.43 1.83 -6.07
CA ARG A 91 -8.53 0.38 -5.82
C ARG A 91 -9.86 -0.19 -6.30
N SER A 92 -10.97 0.52 -6.05
CA SER A 92 -12.31 0.09 -6.47
C SER A 92 -12.53 0.22 -7.98
N PHE A 93 -11.92 1.23 -8.59
CA PHE A 93 -11.99 1.53 -10.03
C PHE A 93 -11.34 0.43 -10.87
N CYS A 94 -10.23 -0.15 -10.41
CA CYS A 94 -9.54 -1.24 -11.12
C CYS A 94 -9.91 -2.66 -10.65
N LYS A 95 -10.69 -2.79 -9.57
CA LYS A 95 -11.04 -4.10 -8.99
C LYS A 95 -11.76 -4.99 -10.00
N GLY A 96 -11.12 -6.11 -10.34
CA GLY A 96 -11.67 -7.10 -11.29
C GLY A 96 -11.70 -6.64 -12.75
N ASN A 97 -11.00 -5.55 -13.09
CA ASN A 97 -11.04 -4.94 -14.42
C ASN A 97 -9.62 -4.71 -14.96
N LYS A 98 -9.18 -5.63 -15.82
CA LYS A 98 -7.81 -5.64 -16.37
C LYS A 98 -7.49 -4.40 -17.21
N GLU A 99 -8.45 -3.86 -17.96
CA GLU A 99 -8.22 -2.64 -18.73
C GLU A 99 -7.95 -1.44 -17.82
N ASN A 100 -8.71 -1.30 -16.73
CA ASN A 100 -8.50 -0.23 -15.76
C ASN A 100 -7.18 -0.41 -14.99
N GLN A 101 -6.81 -1.66 -14.67
CA GLN A 101 -5.49 -1.98 -14.11
C GLN A 101 -4.37 -1.54 -15.04
N SER A 102 -4.41 -1.93 -16.32
CA SER A 102 -3.41 -1.53 -17.31
C SER A 102 -3.40 -0.02 -17.57
N ARG A 103 -4.51 0.68 -17.32
CA ARG A 103 -4.56 2.14 -17.40
C ARG A 103 -3.84 2.79 -16.21
N LEU A 104 -4.14 2.38 -14.98
CA LEU A 104 -3.49 2.90 -13.77
C LEU A 104 -2.00 2.56 -13.71
N HIS A 105 -1.59 1.39 -14.21
CA HIS A 105 -0.18 0.97 -14.28
C HIS A 105 0.72 2.00 -14.98
N LYS A 106 0.19 2.75 -15.96
CA LYS A 106 0.92 3.79 -16.70
C LYS A 106 1.28 5.02 -15.85
N PHE A 107 0.71 5.15 -14.66
CA PHE A 107 0.93 6.26 -13.74
C PHE A 107 1.82 5.88 -12.55
N ILE A 108 2.38 4.67 -12.52
CA ILE A 108 3.37 4.27 -11.52
C ILE A 108 4.71 4.87 -11.91
N SER A 109 5.35 5.60 -10.98
CA SER A 109 6.71 6.09 -11.14
C SER A 109 7.50 5.94 -9.84
N ILE A 110 8.77 5.59 -9.95
CA ILE A 110 9.74 5.57 -8.84
C ILE A 110 10.70 6.77 -8.89
N GLU A 111 10.52 7.66 -9.86
CA GLU A 111 11.37 8.83 -10.06
C GLU A 111 11.06 9.92 -9.02
N LYS A 112 12.10 10.52 -8.44
CA LYS A 112 11.95 11.59 -7.44
C LYS A 112 11.31 12.86 -8.01
N ASP A 113 11.50 13.11 -9.31
CA ASP A 113 10.95 14.21 -10.09
C ASP A 113 9.71 13.79 -10.89
N ALA A 114 9.01 12.73 -10.46
CA ALA A 114 7.78 12.29 -11.07
C ALA A 114 6.75 13.44 -11.22
N LYS A 115 6.19 13.52 -12.42
CA LYS A 115 5.16 14.51 -12.80
C LYS A 115 3.97 14.44 -11.84
N GLU A 116 3.25 15.56 -11.73
CA GLU A 116 1.95 15.59 -11.05
C GLU A 116 1.01 14.54 -11.67
N GLY A 117 0.23 13.87 -10.81
CA GLY A 117 -0.66 12.78 -11.21
C GLY A 117 0.01 11.40 -11.27
N MET A 118 1.25 11.25 -10.82
CA MET A 118 1.92 9.95 -10.71
C MET A 118 1.80 9.35 -9.30
N LEU A 119 1.66 8.03 -9.23
CA LEU A 119 1.82 7.25 -7.99
C LEU A 119 3.31 7.05 -7.76
N ARG A 120 3.87 7.70 -6.73
CA ARG A 120 5.31 7.76 -6.43
C ARG A 120 5.82 6.56 -5.64
N VAL A 121 4.89 5.76 -5.10
CA VAL A 121 5.21 4.56 -4.30
C VAL A 121 6.09 4.94 -3.11
N GLU A 122 5.62 5.88 -2.29
CA GLU A 122 6.28 6.36 -1.07
C GLU A 122 5.38 6.16 0.18
N THR A 123 4.18 5.63 0.00
CA THR A 123 3.19 5.47 1.07
C THR A 123 2.56 4.09 1.09
N VAL A 124 2.03 3.71 2.25
CA VAL A 124 1.25 2.48 2.44
C VAL A 124 0.01 2.45 1.53
N GLU A 125 -0.63 3.60 1.31
CA GLU A 125 -1.81 3.72 0.45
C GLU A 125 -1.49 3.50 -1.04
N GLU A 126 -0.34 3.98 -1.50
CA GLU A 126 0.14 3.69 -2.85
C GLU A 126 0.48 2.21 -3.01
N ALA A 127 1.19 1.61 -2.05
CA ALA A 127 1.47 0.18 -2.07
C ALA A 127 0.17 -0.65 -2.14
N ALA A 128 -0.83 -0.33 -1.32
CA ALA A 128 -2.16 -0.95 -1.37
C ALA A 128 -2.87 -0.73 -2.71
N THR A 129 -2.65 0.42 -3.35
CA THR A 129 -3.18 0.72 -4.70
C THR A 129 -2.49 -0.14 -5.76
N LEU A 130 -1.16 -0.28 -5.68
CA LEU A 130 -0.38 -1.14 -6.56
C LEU A 130 -0.79 -2.61 -6.40
N VAL A 131 -1.05 -3.09 -5.17
CA VAL A 131 -1.62 -4.44 -4.94
C VAL A 131 -2.88 -4.62 -5.80
N ALA A 132 -3.80 -3.66 -5.78
CA ALA A 132 -5.03 -3.73 -6.59
C ALA A 132 -4.79 -3.67 -8.11
N ILE A 133 -3.77 -2.92 -8.55
CA ILE A 133 -3.36 -2.82 -9.96
C ILE A 133 -2.85 -4.18 -10.47
N PHE A 134 -1.96 -4.84 -9.73
CA PHE A 134 -1.36 -6.12 -10.15
C PHE A 134 -2.24 -7.34 -9.83
N ARG A 135 -3.19 -7.23 -8.90
CA ARG A 135 -4.03 -8.35 -8.46
C ARG A 135 -4.71 -9.05 -9.63
N ASN A 136 -4.44 -10.34 -9.77
CA ASN A 136 -4.99 -11.21 -10.81
C ASN A 136 -4.70 -10.75 -12.25
N ASN A 137 -3.64 -9.97 -12.46
CA ASN A 137 -3.21 -9.50 -13.78
C ASN A 137 -1.82 -10.03 -14.17
N ARG A 138 -1.81 -11.20 -14.81
CA ARG A 138 -0.58 -11.88 -15.23
C ARG A 138 0.23 -11.09 -16.26
N GLU A 139 -0.44 -10.37 -17.15
CA GLU A 139 0.25 -9.57 -18.16
C GLU A 139 1.09 -8.45 -17.51
N LEU A 140 0.54 -7.75 -16.52
CA LEU A 140 1.29 -6.74 -15.79
C LEU A 140 2.38 -7.36 -14.91
N ALA A 141 2.03 -8.39 -14.14
CA ALA A 141 2.96 -9.03 -13.21
C ALA A 141 4.17 -9.68 -13.91
N SER A 142 3.98 -10.24 -15.11
CA SER A 142 5.09 -10.82 -15.91
C SER A 142 6.04 -9.77 -16.50
N ASN A 143 5.60 -8.52 -16.63
CA ASN A 143 6.38 -7.43 -17.22
C ASN A 143 6.85 -6.40 -16.18
N VAL A 144 6.82 -6.75 -14.89
CA VAL A 144 7.30 -5.86 -13.83
C VAL A 144 8.81 -5.62 -13.95
N SER A 145 9.24 -4.37 -13.75
CA SER A 145 10.65 -4.00 -13.78
C SER A 145 11.38 -4.42 -12.51
N GLU A 146 12.68 -4.71 -12.64
CA GLU A 146 13.55 -4.99 -11.50
C GLU A 146 13.69 -3.76 -10.59
N ASP A 147 13.78 -2.57 -11.20
CA ASP A 147 13.88 -1.31 -10.46
C ASP A 147 12.69 -1.07 -9.52
N LEU A 148 11.46 -1.45 -9.94
CA LEU A 148 10.29 -1.31 -9.08
C LEU A 148 10.35 -2.29 -7.90
N ILE A 149 10.80 -3.52 -8.12
CA ILE A 149 10.95 -4.52 -7.06
C ILE A 149 12.00 -4.06 -6.05
N ALA A 150 13.18 -3.64 -6.53
CA ALA A 150 14.26 -3.13 -5.70
C ALA A 150 13.83 -1.90 -4.90
N HIS A 151 13.09 -0.96 -5.53
CA HIS A 151 12.51 0.19 -4.85
C HIS A 151 11.56 -0.22 -3.71
N ILE A 152 10.64 -1.17 -3.97
CA ILE A 152 9.71 -1.69 -2.93
C ILE A 152 10.48 -2.29 -1.75
N VAL A 153 11.52 -3.09 -1.99
CA VAL A 153 12.32 -3.70 -0.92
C VAL A 153 13.10 -2.63 -0.15
N ASN A 154 13.66 -1.63 -0.83
CA ASN A 154 14.37 -0.51 -0.21
C ASN A 154 13.45 0.30 0.73
N LEU A 155 12.19 0.54 0.34
CA LEU A 155 11.20 1.20 1.21
C LEU A 155 10.93 0.42 2.50
N ILE A 156 10.89 -0.92 2.42
CA ILE A 156 10.74 -1.77 3.60
C ILE A 156 11.97 -1.64 4.51
N GLU A 157 13.16 -1.74 3.91
CA GLU A 157 14.45 -1.72 4.62
C GLU A 157 14.65 -0.42 5.39
N HIS A 158 14.54 0.72 4.72
CA HIS A 158 14.79 2.00 5.37
C HIS A 158 13.58 2.59 6.07
N LYS A 159 12.42 1.92 5.97
CA LYS A 159 11.14 2.37 6.55
C LYS A 159 10.77 3.79 6.08
N ILE A 160 11.19 4.15 4.87
CA ILE A 160 10.98 5.46 4.23
C ILE A 160 9.63 5.46 3.54
N TYR A 161 8.57 5.18 4.29
CA TYR A 161 7.23 5.41 3.78
C TYR A 161 6.42 6.22 4.77
N PHE A 162 5.61 7.13 4.23
CA PHE A 162 4.73 7.93 5.05
C PHE A 162 3.49 7.11 5.41
N VAL A 163 3.19 7.08 6.71
CA VAL A 163 1.92 6.56 7.23
C VAL A 163 0.94 7.72 7.32
N ILE A 164 -0.22 7.58 6.69
CA ILE A 164 -1.31 8.55 6.80
C ILE A 164 -2.06 8.24 8.11
N ILE A 165 -1.87 9.06 9.14
CA ILE A 165 -2.46 8.82 10.46
C ILE A 165 -3.90 9.35 10.47
N ASP A 166 -4.88 8.47 10.31
CA ASP A 166 -6.31 8.82 10.29
C ASP A 166 -6.93 9.10 11.70
N ASN A 167 -6.20 8.77 12.78
CA ASN A 167 -6.74 8.72 14.15
C ASN A 167 -6.12 9.69 15.18
N CYS A 168 -5.37 10.72 14.77
CA CYS A 168 -4.95 11.75 15.73
C CYS A 168 -6.19 12.49 16.27
N ARG A 169 -6.49 12.32 17.55
CA ARG A 169 -7.43 13.22 18.25
C ARG A 169 -6.83 14.63 18.26
N PRO A 170 -7.65 15.69 18.19
CA PRO A 170 -7.14 17.06 18.32
C PRO A 170 -6.32 17.21 19.61
N GLY A 171 -5.04 17.58 19.50
CA GLY A 171 -4.13 17.75 20.64
C GLY A 171 -3.26 16.54 21.00
N GLN A 172 -3.34 15.42 20.26
CA GLN A 172 -2.28 14.39 20.30
C GLN A 172 -1.24 14.70 19.22
N GLU A 173 0.02 14.85 19.62
CA GLU A 173 1.12 14.92 18.66
C GLU A 173 1.08 13.68 17.77
N ALA A 174 1.15 13.88 16.46
CA ALA A 174 1.40 12.80 15.52
C ALA A 174 2.71 12.15 15.96
N GLU A 175 2.60 11.01 16.65
CA GLU A 175 3.76 10.22 16.99
C GLU A 175 4.41 9.87 15.66
N PHE A 176 5.62 10.39 15.44
CA PHE A 176 6.46 9.99 14.33
C PHE A 176 6.79 8.52 14.57
N ILE A 177 5.88 7.62 14.19
CA ILE A 177 6.14 6.19 14.21
C ILE A 177 7.18 5.99 13.12
N GLN A 178 8.45 5.93 13.52
CA GLN A 178 9.52 5.38 12.70
C GLN A 178 8.99 4.07 12.10
N GLY A 179 8.80 4.05 10.78
CA GLY A 179 7.88 3.12 10.13
C GLY A 179 8.07 1.68 10.60
N SER A 180 7.08 1.12 11.29
CA SER A 180 7.07 -0.32 11.58
C SER A 180 6.78 -1.05 10.28
N ARG A 181 7.63 -2.02 9.90
CA ARG A 181 7.48 -2.86 8.70
C ARG A 181 6.01 -3.15 8.41
N ASN A 182 5.56 -2.85 7.20
CA ASN A 182 4.17 -3.02 6.83
C ASN A 182 4.01 -4.18 5.85
N ALA A 183 3.15 -5.11 6.19
CA ALA A 183 2.86 -6.31 5.42
C ALA A 183 2.30 -6.00 4.01
N VAL A 184 1.74 -4.81 3.78
CA VAL A 184 1.21 -4.42 2.46
C VAL A 184 2.26 -4.49 1.35
N PHE A 185 3.53 -4.20 1.67
CA PHE A 185 4.61 -4.24 0.68
C PHE A 185 4.95 -5.69 0.32
N LEU A 186 4.87 -6.60 1.29
CA LEU A 186 5.00 -8.03 1.01
C LEU A 186 3.81 -8.55 0.21
N GLU A 187 2.58 -8.13 0.52
CA GLU A 187 1.39 -8.45 -0.28
C GLU A 187 1.51 -7.93 -1.72
N LEU A 188 2.13 -6.77 -1.92
CA LEU A 188 2.46 -6.24 -3.25
C LEU A 188 3.41 -7.19 -3.97
N LEU A 189 4.53 -7.57 -3.36
CA LEU A 189 5.47 -8.53 -3.95
C LEU A 189 4.79 -9.88 -4.24
N GLN A 190 3.92 -10.37 -3.35
CA GLN A 190 3.14 -11.59 -3.56
C GLN A 190 2.26 -11.50 -4.82
N SER A 191 1.67 -10.34 -5.09
CA SER A 191 0.83 -10.12 -6.28
C SER A 191 1.60 -10.18 -7.61
N LEU A 192 2.93 -10.09 -7.56
CA LEU A 192 3.82 -10.14 -8.73
C LEU A 192 4.29 -11.56 -9.05
N VAL A 193 4.38 -12.44 -8.06
CA VAL A 193 5.04 -13.76 -8.21
C VAL A 193 4.09 -14.91 -8.50
N CYS A 194 2.82 -14.82 -8.07
CA CYS A 194 1.85 -15.90 -8.25
C CYS A 194 0.43 -15.35 -8.49
N ILE A 195 -0.24 -15.88 -9.52
CA ILE A 195 -1.61 -15.48 -9.87
C ILE A 195 -2.46 -16.72 -10.11
N HIS A 196 -3.57 -16.84 -9.39
CA HIS A 196 -4.47 -18.01 -9.46
C HIS A 196 -3.72 -19.35 -9.36
N ASP A 197 -2.82 -19.42 -8.37
CA ASP A 197 -1.96 -20.58 -8.11
C ASP A 197 -0.98 -20.95 -9.25
N LYS A 198 -0.80 -20.06 -10.23
CA LYS A 198 0.20 -20.20 -11.29
C LYS A 198 1.36 -19.25 -11.06
N GLU A 199 2.54 -19.81 -10.99
CA GLU A 199 3.83 -19.15 -10.88
C GLU A 199 4.11 -18.19 -12.05
N ILE A 200 4.88 -17.15 -11.77
CA ILE A 200 5.51 -16.27 -12.77
C ILE A 200 7.01 -16.33 -12.51
N GLU A 201 7.67 -17.31 -13.13
CA GLU A 201 9.07 -17.68 -12.88
C GLU A 201 10.02 -16.46 -12.90
N THR A 202 9.90 -15.61 -13.91
CA THR A 202 10.72 -14.39 -14.04
C THR A 202 10.55 -13.43 -12.87
N SER A 203 9.34 -13.30 -12.33
CA SER A 203 9.06 -12.41 -11.19
C SER A 203 9.45 -13.08 -9.86
N GLN A 204 9.26 -14.39 -9.73
CA GLN A 204 9.72 -15.16 -8.57
C GLN A 204 11.23 -15.00 -8.37
N ASP A 205 12.03 -15.19 -9.42
CA ASP A 205 13.49 -15.10 -9.33
C ASP A 205 13.97 -13.70 -8.89
N LYS A 206 13.36 -12.65 -9.47
CA LYS A 206 13.67 -11.25 -9.15
C LYS A 206 13.34 -10.95 -7.69
N VAL A 207 12.10 -11.26 -7.27
CA VAL A 207 11.63 -10.98 -5.91
C VAL A 207 12.40 -11.80 -4.88
N ALA A 208 12.64 -13.09 -5.12
CA ALA A 208 13.40 -13.93 -4.20
C ALA A 208 14.85 -13.45 -4.07
N THR A 209 15.48 -13.04 -5.17
CA THR A 209 16.84 -12.50 -5.13
C THR A 209 16.91 -11.23 -4.31
N GLU A 210 16.02 -10.26 -4.55
CA GLU A 210 15.99 -9.00 -3.79
C GLU A 210 15.70 -9.22 -2.30
N ILE A 211 14.74 -10.08 -1.95
CA ILE A 211 14.40 -10.36 -0.54
C ILE A 211 15.53 -11.10 0.18
N CYS A 212 16.13 -12.13 -0.43
CA CYS A 212 17.22 -12.90 0.19
C CYS A 212 18.52 -12.08 0.31
N SER A 213 18.71 -11.08 -0.56
CA SER A 213 19.87 -10.17 -0.48
C SER A 213 19.63 -8.95 0.42
N ALA A 214 18.41 -8.72 0.89
CA ALA A 214 18.09 -7.62 1.78
C ALA A 214 18.64 -7.84 3.21
N SER A 215 18.69 -6.76 4.00
CA SER A 215 19.13 -6.83 5.39
C SER A 215 18.23 -7.69 6.28
N ASP A 216 18.76 -8.07 7.44
CA ASP A 216 18.03 -8.83 8.48
C ASP A 216 16.80 -8.08 9.00
N GLU A 217 16.77 -6.75 8.85
CA GLU A 217 15.59 -5.95 9.17
C GLU A 217 14.39 -6.31 8.27
N VAL A 218 14.65 -6.49 6.96
CA VAL A 218 13.65 -6.95 5.98
C VAL A 218 13.36 -8.44 6.20
N ARG A 219 14.40 -9.26 6.38
CA ARG A 219 14.34 -10.72 6.53
C ARG A 219 14.04 -11.18 7.96
N ALA A 220 13.04 -10.57 8.59
CA ALA A 220 12.66 -10.87 9.98
C ALA A 220 11.92 -12.20 10.13
N LEU A 221 12.70 -13.28 10.04
CA LEU A 221 12.24 -14.67 10.05
C LEU A 221 12.33 -15.32 11.44
N TYR A 222 12.94 -14.64 12.42
CA TYR A 222 12.99 -15.08 13.83
C TYR A 222 13.61 -16.47 14.05
N VAL A 223 14.66 -16.79 13.29
CA VAL A 223 15.23 -18.14 13.21
C VAL A 223 16.10 -18.51 14.42
N ASP A 224 16.86 -17.57 14.97
CA ASP A 224 17.74 -17.82 16.11
C ASP A 224 16.97 -17.93 17.44
N ASN A 225 17.63 -18.43 18.49
CA ASN A 225 16.97 -18.68 19.77
C ASN A 225 16.36 -17.44 20.42
N ALA A 226 17.05 -16.30 20.36
CA ALA A 226 16.58 -15.09 21.02
C ALA A 226 15.41 -14.45 20.26
N SER A 227 15.46 -14.45 18.92
CA SER A 227 14.35 -13.96 18.10
C SER A 227 13.15 -14.91 18.13
N PHE A 228 13.35 -16.22 18.25
CA PHE A 228 12.25 -17.17 18.42
C PHE A 228 11.43 -16.93 19.69
N GLU A 229 12.08 -16.60 20.82
CA GLU A 229 11.35 -16.24 22.05
C GLU A 229 10.45 -15.01 21.84
N GLN A 230 10.89 -14.05 21.02
CA GLN A 230 10.05 -12.90 20.64
C GLN A 230 8.88 -13.33 19.77
N LEU A 231 9.09 -14.25 18.82
CA LEU A 231 8.03 -14.81 17.99
C LEU A 231 6.96 -15.50 18.86
N GLU A 232 7.37 -16.33 19.82
CA GLU A 232 6.42 -16.98 20.74
C GLU A 232 5.62 -15.97 21.57
N GLN A 233 6.26 -14.92 22.09
CA GLN A 233 5.57 -13.86 22.82
C GLN A 233 4.54 -13.15 21.92
N MET A 234 4.91 -12.83 20.68
CA MET A 234 3.99 -12.21 19.72
C MET A 234 2.80 -13.12 19.39
N MET A 235 3.01 -14.44 19.30
CA MET A 235 1.93 -15.40 19.04
C MET A 235 0.98 -15.52 20.24
N GLN A 236 1.51 -15.52 21.47
CA GLN A 236 0.69 -15.55 22.70
C GLN A 236 -0.15 -14.28 22.90
N GLN A 237 0.39 -13.14 22.48
CA GLN A 237 -0.25 -11.83 22.64
C GLN A 237 -1.01 -11.38 21.38
N ALA A 238 -1.11 -12.25 20.37
CA ALA A 238 -1.71 -11.89 19.09
C ALA A 238 -3.18 -11.47 19.27
N PRO A 239 -3.56 -10.26 18.82
CA PRO A 239 -4.96 -9.88 18.77
C PRO A 239 -5.73 -10.75 17.76
N PRO A 240 -7.07 -10.84 17.87
CA PRO A 240 -7.90 -11.62 16.94
C PRO A 240 -7.82 -11.12 15.49
N TYR A 241 -7.39 -9.89 15.29
CA TYR A 241 -7.13 -9.32 13.97
C TYR A 241 -5.75 -8.66 13.98
N LEU A 242 -4.86 -9.15 13.12
CA LEU A 242 -3.55 -8.56 12.89
C LEU A 242 -3.65 -7.49 11.81
N ASP A 243 -3.42 -6.23 12.18
CA ASP A 243 -3.28 -5.17 11.21
C ASP A 243 -2.00 -5.32 10.36
N SER A 244 -1.93 -4.60 9.23
CA SER A 244 -0.80 -4.68 8.32
C SER A 244 0.50 -4.12 8.90
N SER A 245 0.46 -3.33 9.99
CA SER A 245 1.65 -2.85 10.71
C SER A 245 2.17 -3.84 11.76
N HIS A 246 1.39 -4.87 12.10
CA HIS A 246 1.74 -5.79 13.17
C HIS A 246 2.94 -6.67 12.76
N PRO A 247 4.01 -6.76 13.58
CA PRO A 247 5.20 -7.53 13.22
C PRO A 247 4.92 -9.01 12.92
N LEU A 248 4.00 -9.64 13.66
CA LEU A 248 3.55 -11.00 13.37
C LEU A 248 2.88 -11.15 11.99
N LYS A 249 2.07 -10.17 11.56
CA LYS A 249 1.46 -10.16 10.21
C LYS A 249 2.54 -10.08 9.14
N TYR A 250 3.52 -9.19 9.34
CA TYR A 250 4.67 -9.08 8.45
C TYR A 250 5.44 -10.40 8.34
N HIS A 251 5.73 -11.07 9.46
CA HIS A 251 6.38 -12.38 9.46
C HIS A 251 5.58 -13.44 8.67
N ILE A 252 4.27 -13.54 8.90
CA ILE A 252 3.38 -14.47 8.18
C ILE A 252 3.41 -14.19 6.68
N GLU A 253 3.30 -12.93 6.26
CA GLU A 253 3.33 -12.56 4.84
C GLU A 253 4.72 -12.74 4.21
N LEU A 254 5.80 -12.66 4.98
CA LEU A 254 7.17 -12.91 4.51
C LEU A 254 7.39 -14.39 4.23
N VAL A 255 7.01 -15.26 5.18
CA VAL A 255 7.07 -16.72 4.97
C VAL A 255 6.18 -17.13 3.80
N ARG A 256 4.98 -16.54 3.68
CA ARG A 256 4.08 -16.79 2.54
C ARG A 256 4.71 -16.35 1.22
N LEU A 257 5.36 -15.18 1.18
CA LEU A 257 6.05 -14.69 -0.03
C LEU A 257 7.13 -15.67 -0.47
N LEU A 258 8.00 -16.11 0.45
CA LEU A 258 9.05 -17.09 0.16
C LEU A 258 8.44 -18.40 -0.40
N ALA A 259 7.38 -18.91 0.23
CA ALA A 259 6.67 -20.10 -0.26
C ALA A 259 6.04 -19.91 -1.65
N LEU A 260 5.55 -18.71 -1.98
CA LEU A 260 5.04 -18.39 -3.31
C LEU A 260 6.17 -18.28 -4.35
N CYS A 261 7.35 -17.83 -3.95
CA CYS A 261 8.53 -17.79 -4.81
C CYS A 261 9.05 -19.19 -5.18
N THR A 262 8.86 -20.20 -4.32
CA THR A 262 9.29 -21.58 -4.58
C THR A 262 8.24 -22.45 -5.26
N ARG A 263 7.10 -21.89 -5.69
CA ARG A 263 6.11 -22.65 -6.46
C ARG A 263 6.59 -22.94 -7.87
N GLY A 264 6.31 -24.17 -8.35
CA GLY A 264 6.69 -24.61 -9.68
C GLY A 264 7.96 -25.45 -9.65
N LYS A 265 8.76 -25.40 -10.72
CA LYS A 265 10.06 -26.07 -10.80
C LYS A 265 11.15 -25.00 -10.84
N ASN A 266 11.58 -24.51 -9.69
CA ASN A 266 12.59 -23.45 -9.62
C ASN A 266 13.66 -23.78 -8.57
N GLY A 267 14.52 -24.74 -8.91
CA GLY A 267 15.53 -25.27 -7.98
C GLY A 267 16.50 -24.22 -7.45
N SER A 268 16.77 -23.16 -8.23
CA SER A 268 17.66 -22.09 -7.80
C SER A 268 17.04 -21.21 -6.71
N THR A 269 15.76 -20.85 -6.89
CA THR A 269 15.01 -20.05 -5.92
C THR A 269 14.62 -20.88 -4.70
N GLU A 270 14.30 -22.16 -4.90
CA GLU A 270 14.11 -23.13 -3.81
C GLU A 270 15.32 -23.22 -2.89
N LEU A 271 16.53 -23.36 -3.44
CA LEU A 271 17.75 -23.46 -2.64
C LEU A 271 18.01 -22.17 -1.82
N LYS A 272 17.79 -21.00 -2.43
CA LYS A 272 17.93 -19.70 -1.74
C LYS A 272 16.92 -19.56 -0.60
N CYS A 273 15.64 -19.86 -0.84
CA CYS A 273 14.61 -19.75 0.19
C CYS A 273 14.81 -20.80 1.30
N ALA A 274 15.30 -22.00 0.98
CA ALA A 274 15.58 -23.04 1.96
C ALA A 274 16.71 -22.68 2.92
N SER A 275 17.67 -21.83 2.53
CA SER A 275 18.70 -21.33 3.45
C SER A 275 18.18 -20.29 4.44
N GLU A 276 17.05 -19.64 4.16
CA GLU A 276 16.46 -18.61 5.02
C GLU A 276 15.65 -19.20 6.18
N ILE A 277 14.93 -20.30 5.95
CA ILE A 277 14.08 -20.95 6.96
C ILE A 277 14.42 -22.45 7.00
N PRO A 278 15.28 -22.89 7.92
CA PRO A 278 15.67 -24.29 7.99
C PRO A 278 14.55 -25.16 8.58
N MET A 279 14.56 -26.45 8.24
CA MET A 279 13.48 -27.39 8.58
C MET A 279 13.28 -27.55 10.10
N ASP A 280 14.36 -27.51 10.88
CA ASP A 280 14.31 -27.58 12.34
C ASP A 280 13.55 -26.38 12.94
N HIS A 281 13.73 -25.19 12.36
CA HIS A 281 12.97 -24.01 12.78
C HIS A 281 11.47 -24.17 12.47
N ILE A 282 11.12 -24.70 11.29
CA ILE A 282 9.71 -24.99 10.95
C ILE A 282 9.09 -25.97 11.95
N VAL A 283 9.78 -27.06 12.26
CA VAL A 283 9.32 -28.04 13.25
C VAL A 283 9.16 -27.38 14.62
N ARG A 284 10.08 -26.50 15.02
CA ARG A 284 10.02 -25.75 16.28
C ARG A 284 8.80 -24.84 16.35
N VAL A 285 8.48 -24.10 15.29
CA VAL A 285 7.28 -23.24 15.24
C VAL A 285 6.00 -24.09 15.35
N VAL A 286 5.88 -25.14 14.53
CA VAL A 286 4.66 -25.97 14.46
C VAL A 286 4.42 -26.78 15.74
N THR A 287 5.47 -27.12 16.47
CA THR A 287 5.37 -27.84 17.76
C THR A 287 5.23 -26.92 18.97
N SER A 288 5.35 -25.59 18.79
CA SER A 288 5.17 -24.64 19.89
C SER A 288 3.72 -24.71 20.42
N PRO A 289 3.52 -24.74 21.74
CA PRO A 289 2.18 -24.67 22.34
C PRO A 289 1.47 -23.34 22.04
N SER A 290 2.23 -22.32 21.61
CA SER A 290 1.71 -21.00 21.24
C SER A 290 1.29 -20.91 19.77
N CYS A 291 1.43 -22.00 18.99
CA CYS A 291 1.08 -22.02 17.57
C CYS A 291 -0.42 -21.77 17.33
N LEU A 292 -0.72 -20.69 16.61
CA LEU A 292 -2.07 -20.35 16.17
C LEU A 292 -2.38 -21.12 14.88
N ILE A 293 -3.56 -21.75 14.79
CA ILE A 293 -3.96 -22.62 13.67
C ILE A 293 -4.86 -21.88 12.65
N GLU A 294 -5.22 -20.63 12.90
CA GLU A 294 -6.20 -19.89 12.09
C GLU A 294 -5.68 -19.41 10.72
#